data_AF-A0A423VVQ2-F1
#
_entry.id   AF-A0A423VVQ2-F1
#
_cell.length_a   1.000
_cell.length_b   1.000
_cell.length_c   1.000
_cell.angle_alpha   90.00
_cell.angle_beta   90.00
_cell.angle_gamma   90.00
#
_symmetry.space_group_name_H-M   'P 1'
#
loop_
_entity.id
_entity.type
_entity.pdbx_description
1 polymer ?
#
loop_
_entity_poly.entity_id
_entity_poly.type
_entity_poly.pdbx_seq_one_letter_code
_entity_poly.pdbx_strand_id
1 'polypeptide(L)'
;MWDMMFYGGAPYSRCCRKSRRSSKKGRKCRACREHIGKVTVGGKKVDMAYCEKHHCQKVLANGSVCQEQRNGRNPLWKYCDLHLRCQAPGSDDMPCMKYVKDADPEKFKYCSDHGCRYPHCEQTKHEGSRGYCPQHSCLANKARKDACDQPRLVQDGSPFCERHTCEWPTCTAEAEGRGERGDAGRSCEQHRRCAAEGCAGACFRRDTGAALRWCGLHYCHRDPCPEPRAPGSERFCDRHVCVEPTCGAGRKEEVAKRGGRFCADHQCRADGCLERRDLRVRGAEYCALHICWVEGCPRPAAAAAGNHRCPASTPGGTQCDKRLDSGQRYCRDHSCELSSCGDQRRPDSLQYCPAHRCAAPACQQLRKNTIAGLVRPDDLLMLAGGGGGGGTASRASLLFSLAAGGSGGGGGLVAPLSSYCSAHACQGDGGRSGACTFVFKLIGMIP
;
A
#
# COMPACT_ATOMS: atom_id res chain seq x y z
N MET A 1 -16.13 -69.25 41.47
CA MET A 1 -16.57 -69.72 40.13
C MET A 1 -15.46 -69.35 39.15
N TRP A 2 -14.55 -70.19 38.67
CA TRP A 2 -14.35 -71.64 38.71
C TRP A 2 -12.82 -71.92 38.70
N ASP A 3 -12.50 -73.13 39.15
CA ASP A 3 -11.26 -73.91 39.31
C ASP A 3 -9.93 -73.51 38.64
N MET A 4 -8.76 -73.64 39.30
CA MET A 4 -8.08 -74.85 39.82
C MET A 4 -7.56 -75.80 38.72
N MET A 5 -6.26 -75.76 38.42
CA MET A 5 -5.48 -76.96 38.05
C MET A 5 -4.01 -76.82 38.51
N PHE A 6 -3.67 -77.64 39.51
CA PHE A 6 -2.34 -78.09 39.87
C PHE A 6 -1.93 -79.31 39.01
N TYR A 7 -0.70 -79.79 39.20
CA TYR A 7 0.03 -80.96 38.64
C TYR A 7 1.00 -80.60 37.49
N GLY A 8 2.28 -80.99 37.50
CA GLY A 8 2.99 -81.89 38.40
C GLY A 8 4.49 -81.67 38.38
N GLY A 9 5.12 -81.95 39.52
CA GLY A 9 6.56 -82.04 39.65
C GLY A 9 7.11 -83.35 39.10
N ALA A 10 8.32 -83.29 38.56
CA ALA A 10 9.20 -84.44 38.38
C ALA A 10 10.62 -84.05 38.84
N PRO A 11 11.31 -84.88 39.66
CA PRO A 11 12.63 -84.58 40.17
C PRO A 11 13.69 -85.15 39.22
N TYR A 12 14.40 -84.29 38.48
CA TYR A 12 15.62 -84.71 37.78
C TYR A 12 16.87 -84.38 38.62
N SER A 13 17.23 -85.37 39.42
CA SER A 13 18.59 -85.92 39.53
C SER A 13 19.75 -84.95 39.32
N ARG A 14 20.26 -84.42 40.44
CA ARG A 14 21.61 -83.86 40.56
C ARG A 14 22.65 -84.97 40.36
N CYS A 15 23.04 -85.22 39.12
CA CYS A 15 24.30 -85.89 38.82
C CYS A 15 25.44 -84.85 38.90
N CYS A 16 25.88 -84.56 40.13
CA CYS A 16 27.18 -83.92 40.37
C CYS A 16 28.30 -84.89 39.95
N ARG A 17 28.60 -84.97 38.64
CA ARG A 17 29.89 -85.46 38.17
C ARG A 17 30.95 -84.46 38.65
N LYS A 18 31.58 -84.78 39.79
CA LYS A 18 32.89 -84.24 40.17
C LYS A 18 33.88 -84.64 39.08
N SER A 19 33.99 -83.82 38.05
CA SER A 19 35.06 -83.96 37.07
C SER A 19 36.39 -83.74 37.80
N ARG A 20 37.24 -84.75 37.69
CA ARG A 20 38.58 -84.76 38.25
C ARG A 20 39.34 -83.53 37.76
N ARG A 21 39.93 -82.84 38.73
CA ARG A 21 40.79 -81.66 38.60
C ARG A 21 41.94 -81.94 37.61
N SER A 22 41.78 -81.55 36.36
CA SER A 22 42.91 -81.08 35.57
C SER A 22 43.02 -79.59 35.83
N SER A 23 43.99 -79.23 36.66
CA SER A 23 44.34 -77.85 37.04
C SER A 23 44.95 -77.11 35.84
N LYS A 24 44.22 -76.98 34.74
CA LYS A 24 44.45 -75.89 33.80
C LYS A 24 43.75 -74.69 34.42
N LYS A 25 44.53 -73.79 35.04
CA LYS A 25 44.10 -72.47 35.52
C LYS A 25 43.52 -71.68 34.33
N GLY A 26 42.30 -71.99 33.92
CA GLY A 26 41.56 -71.22 32.93
C GLY A 26 41.27 -69.84 33.50
N ARG A 27 41.45 -68.78 32.70
CA ARG A 27 41.11 -67.43 33.14
C ARG A 27 39.61 -67.34 33.44
N LYS A 28 39.27 -66.61 34.50
CA LYS A 28 37.90 -66.32 34.90
C LYS A 28 37.53 -64.91 34.44
N CYS A 29 36.26 -64.69 34.11
CA CYS A 29 35.72 -63.38 33.78
C CYS A 29 35.88 -62.43 34.95
N ARG A 30 36.43 -61.25 34.70
CA ARG A 30 36.63 -60.24 35.75
C ARG A 30 35.32 -59.76 36.38
N ALA A 31 34.20 -59.81 35.64
CA ALA A 31 32.88 -59.38 36.11
C ALA A 31 32.12 -60.47 36.89
N CYS A 32 31.83 -61.62 36.26
CA CYS A 32 31.01 -62.68 36.87
C CYS A 32 31.80 -63.86 37.46
N ARG A 33 33.13 -63.88 37.33
CA ARG A 33 34.03 -64.97 37.76
C ARG A 33 33.79 -66.33 37.09
N GLU A 34 32.95 -66.42 36.05
CA GLU A 34 32.78 -67.62 35.23
C GLU A 34 34.02 -67.93 34.39
N HIS A 35 34.28 -69.20 34.07
CA HIS A 35 35.42 -69.60 33.24
C HIS A 35 35.23 -69.14 31.78
N ILE A 36 36.25 -68.50 31.21
CA ILE A 36 36.21 -67.99 29.83
C ILE A 36 36.96 -68.96 28.91
N GLY A 37 36.31 -69.37 27.82
CA GLY A 37 36.94 -70.08 26.71
C GLY A 37 37.75 -69.14 25.81
N LYS A 38 38.62 -69.69 24.95
CA LYS A 38 39.24 -68.91 23.88
C LYS A 38 38.20 -68.65 22.80
N VAL A 39 37.98 -67.38 22.43
CA VAL A 39 37.06 -67.02 21.36
C VAL A 39 37.85 -66.81 20.07
N THR A 40 37.31 -67.32 18.97
CA THR A 40 37.93 -67.22 17.65
C THR A 40 37.34 -66.00 16.93
N VAL A 41 38.14 -64.97 16.71
CA VAL A 41 37.74 -63.76 15.96
C VAL A 41 38.60 -63.69 14.71
N GLY A 42 37.97 -63.70 13.52
CA GLY A 42 38.69 -63.70 12.24
C GLY A 42 39.66 -64.89 12.08
N GLY A 43 39.31 -66.07 12.61
CA GLY A 43 40.15 -67.28 12.53
C GLY A 43 41.31 -67.35 13.53
N LYS A 44 41.60 -66.28 14.28
CA LYS A 44 42.63 -66.25 15.33
C LYS A 44 41.99 -66.46 16.71
N LYS A 45 42.59 -67.33 17.53
CA LYS A 45 42.17 -67.54 18.93
C LYS A 45 42.76 -66.42 19.79
N VAL A 46 41.90 -65.54 20.30
CA VAL A 46 42.30 -64.43 21.16
C VAL A 46 41.87 -64.72 22.60
N ASP A 47 42.74 -64.44 23.56
CA ASP A 47 42.40 -64.52 24.98
C ASP A 47 41.54 -63.31 25.36
N MET A 48 40.33 -63.53 25.88
CA MET A 48 39.42 -62.47 26.33
C MET A 48 39.49 -62.29 27.86
N ALA A 49 39.39 -61.04 28.33
CA ALA A 49 39.27 -60.72 29.75
C ALA A 49 37.85 -60.90 30.33
N TYR A 50 36.83 -60.91 29.46
CA TYR A 50 35.41 -60.99 29.80
C TYR A 50 34.71 -62.13 29.05
N CYS A 51 33.63 -62.67 29.62
CA CYS A 51 32.82 -63.70 28.96
C CYS A 51 31.93 -63.10 27.86
N GLU A 52 31.27 -63.95 27.06
CA GLU A 52 30.42 -63.52 25.95
C GLU A 52 29.34 -62.50 26.34
N LYS A 53 28.82 -62.58 27.58
CA LYS A 53 27.82 -61.62 28.08
C LYS A 53 28.40 -60.26 28.50
N HIS A 54 29.67 -60.22 28.91
CA HIS A 54 30.31 -59.06 29.53
C HIS A 54 31.43 -58.43 28.70
N HIS A 55 31.80 -59.01 27.56
CA HIS A 55 32.78 -58.41 26.65
C HIS A 55 32.14 -57.36 25.73
N CYS A 56 32.93 -56.36 25.35
CA CYS A 56 32.57 -55.40 24.32
C CYS A 56 32.66 -56.05 22.93
N GLN A 57 31.61 -55.91 22.11
CA GLN A 57 31.59 -56.50 20.75
C GLN A 57 32.33 -55.68 19.68
N LYS A 58 32.94 -54.53 20.01
CA LYS A 58 33.68 -53.74 19.01
C LYS A 58 34.97 -54.46 18.59
N VAL A 59 35.14 -54.62 17.28
CA VAL A 59 36.42 -54.99 16.66
C VAL A 59 37.18 -53.71 16.32
N LEU A 60 38.41 -53.60 16.81
CA LEU A 60 39.32 -52.49 16.57
C LEU A 60 39.96 -52.59 15.16
N ALA A 61 40.52 -51.50 14.66
CA ALA A 61 41.12 -51.43 13.31
C ALA A 61 42.26 -52.44 13.08
N ASN A 62 42.93 -52.88 14.14
CA ASN A 62 43.96 -53.91 14.10
C ASN A 62 43.40 -55.36 14.06
N GLY A 63 42.08 -55.52 13.95
CA GLY A 63 41.38 -56.81 13.94
C GLY A 63 41.25 -57.47 15.32
N SER A 64 41.67 -56.80 16.41
CA SER A 64 41.50 -57.30 17.77
C SER A 64 40.16 -56.86 18.38
N VAL A 65 39.62 -57.63 19.33
CA VAL A 65 38.42 -57.25 20.08
C VAL A 65 38.78 -56.31 21.23
N CYS A 66 37.89 -55.36 21.51
CA CYS A 66 38.00 -54.48 22.67
C CYS A 66 38.06 -55.31 23.97
N GLN A 67 39.08 -55.05 24.79
CA GLN A 67 39.31 -55.77 26.05
C GLN A 67 38.57 -55.15 27.24
N GLU A 68 37.70 -54.16 27.02
CA GLU A 68 36.94 -53.47 28.08
C GLU A 68 35.63 -54.19 28.43
N GLN A 69 35.14 -53.93 29.64
CA GLN A 69 33.87 -54.48 30.11
C GLN A 69 32.70 -53.81 29.36
N ARG A 70 31.76 -54.62 28.87
CA ARG A 70 30.47 -54.16 28.36
C ARG A 70 29.75 -53.29 29.39
N ASN A 71 29.07 -52.24 28.94
CA ASN A 71 28.35 -51.35 29.84
C ASN A 71 27.27 -52.14 30.61
N GLY A 72 27.40 -52.20 31.94
CA GLY A 72 26.50 -52.95 32.80
C GLY A 72 25.15 -52.28 33.05
N ARG A 73 24.96 -51.02 32.65
CA ARG A 73 23.73 -50.26 32.93
C ARG A 73 22.53 -50.73 32.11
N ASN A 74 22.76 -51.22 30.88
CA ASN A 74 21.69 -51.70 30.01
C ASN A 74 22.09 -53.05 29.36
N PRO A 75 21.37 -54.16 29.66
CA PRO A 75 21.64 -55.47 29.09
C PRO A 75 21.53 -55.54 27.56
N LEU A 76 20.89 -54.57 26.90
CA LEU A 76 20.73 -54.52 25.45
C LEU A 76 21.94 -53.93 24.71
N TRP A 77 22.77 -53.12 25.39
CA TRP A 77 23.87 -52.41 24.72
C TRP A 77 25.09 -53.30 24.53
N LYS A 78 25.56 -53.50 23.31
CA LYS A 78 26.61 -54.50 22.98
C LYS A 78 28.05 -54.04 23.23
N TYR A 79 28.24 -52.77 23.59
CA TYR A 79 29.54 -52.12 23.62
C TYR A 79 29.88 -51.58 25.02
N CYS A 80 31.16 -51.31 25.29
CA CYS A 80 31.61 -50.69 26.54
C CYS A 80 31.35 -49.17 26.56
N ASP A 81 31.47 -48.53 27.73
CA ASP A 81 31.28 -47.09 27.89
C ASP A 81 32.15 -46.26 26.95
N LEU A 82 33.39 -46.67 26.70
CA LEU A 82 34.30 -45.95 25.81
C LEU A 82 33.79 -45.91 24.36
N HIS A 83 33.28 -47.03 23.87
CA HIS A 83 32.81 -47.15 22.49
C HIS A 83 31.41 -46.60 22.28
N LEU A 84 30.63 -46.45 23.36
CA LEU A 84 29.34 -45.80 23.33
C LEU A 84 29.43 -44.29 23.50
N ARG A 85 30.61 -43.70 23.77
CA ARG A 85 30.73 -42.25 23.94
C ARG A 85 30.63 -41.50 22.62
N CYS A 86 29.95 -40.36 22.67
CA CYS A 86 29.88 -39.40 21.58
C CYS A 86 31.28 -38.89 21.22
N GLN A 87 31.63 -38.93 19.93
CA GLN A 87 32.94 -38.48 19.42
C GLN A 87 32.99 -36.97 19.13
N ALA A 88 31.92 -36.23 19.39
CA ALA A 88 31.91 -34.78 19.18
C ALA A 88 32.86 -34.09 20.17
N PRO A 89 33.62 -33.06 19.71
CA PRO A 89 34.25 -32.13 20.63
C PRO A 89 33.14 -31.47 21.46
N GLY A 90 33.24 -31.48 22.78
CA GLY A 90 32.25 -30.79 23.61
C GLY A 90 32.53 -29.29 23.65
N SER A 91 31.67 -28.56 24.36
CA SER A 91 31.96 -27.19 24.75
C SER A 91 33.17 -27.19 25.71
N ASP A 92 34.11 -26.27 25.49
CA ASP A 92 35.28 -26.07 26.36
C ASP A 92 36.30 -27.22 26.36
N ASP A 93 36.58 -27.80 25.17
CA ASP A 93 37.58 -28.87 24.94
C ASP A 93 37.35 -30.20 25.68
N MET A 94 36.28 -30.30 26.48
CA MET A 94 35.92 -31.53 27.17
C MET A 94 35.07 -32.42 26.26
N PRO A 95 35.40 -33.71 26.10
CA PRO A 95 34.63 -34.61 25.24
C PRO A 95 33.21 -34.81 25.77
N CYS A 96 32.25 -34.93 24.85
CA CYS A 96 30.86 -35.17 25.22
C CYS A 96 30.69 -36.51 25.97
N MET A 97 30.18 -36.45 27.20
CA MET A 97 29.95 -37.64 28.04
C MET A 97 28.68 -38.42 27.67
N LYS A 98 27.87 -37.92 26.74
CA LYS A 98 26.61 -38.58 26.33
C LYS A 98 26.89 -39.77 25.42
N TYR A 99 25.98 -40.74 25.45
CA TYR A 99 26.09 -41.93 24.62
C TYR A 99 25.65 -41.65 23.17
N VAL A 100 26.25 -42.37 22.24
CA VAL A 100 25.91 -42.42 20.82
C VAL A 100 24.43 -42.76 20.64
N LYS A 101 23.79 -42.14 19.63
CA LYS A 101 22.39 -42.36 19.28
C LYS A 101 22.09 -43.85 19.07
N ASP A 102 20.96 -44.30 19.61
CA ASP A 102 20.48 -45.70 19.56
C ASP A 102 21.46 -46.75 20.14
N ALA A 103 22.52 -46.32 20.84
CA ALA A 103 23.59 -47.19 21.36
C ALA A 103 24.23 -48.10 20.30
N ASP A 104 24.24 -47.64 19.04
CA ASP A 104 24.80 -48.34 17.89
C ASP A 104 26.00 -47.55 17.33
N PRO A 105 27.23 -47.78 17.84
CA PRO A 105 28.46 -47.12 17.39
C PRO A 105 28.99 -47.63 16.04
N GLU A 106 28.26 -48.52 15.36
CA GLU A 106 28.53 -48.88 13.96
C GLU A 106 27.78 -47.95 13.02
N LYS A 107 26.55 -47.57 13.37
CA LYS A 107 25.73 -46.64 12.57
C LYS A 107 25.89 -45.18 12.97
N PHE A 108 26.10 -44.89 14.24
CA PHE A 108 26.15 -43.50 14.72
C PHE A 108 27.48 -43.24 15.41
N LYS A 109 28.04 -42.04 15.21
CA LYS A 109 29.26 -41.60 15.89
C LYS A 109 29.00 -40.57 17.00
N TYR A 110 27.79 -40.02 17.02
CA TYR A 110 27.41 -38.87 17.82
C TYR A 110 26.15 -39.17 18.65
N CYS A 111 26.00 -38.50 19.79
CA CYS A 111 24.77 -38.55 20.58
C CYS A 111 23.63 -37.79 19.88
N SER A 112 22.39 -37.93 20.37
CA SER A 112 21.23 -37.22 19.81
C SER A 112 21.37 -35.69 19.80
N ASP A 113 22.20 -35.12 20.68
CA ASP A 113 22.44 -33.69 20.73
C ASP A 113 23.51 -33.23 19.74
N HIS A 114 24.43 -34.08 19.29
CA HIS A 114 25.52 -33.72 18.38
C HIS A 114 25.36 -34.31 16.98
N GLY A 115 24.59 -35.39 16.84
CA GLY A 115 24.27 -36.01 15.57
C GLY A 115 23.13 -35.30 14.86
N CYS A 116 23.04 -35.54 13.55
CA CYS A 116 21.90 -35.10 12.75
C CYS A 116 20.61 -35.79 13.23
N ARG A 117 19.54 -35.00 13.40
CA ARG A 117 18.22 -35.50 13.81
C ARG A 117 17.52 -36.30 12.71
N TYR A 118 17.91 -36.12 11.44
CA TYR A 118 17.34 -36.83 10.30
C TYR A 118 17.48 -38.36 10.47
N PRO A 119 16.44 -39.15 10.15
CA PRO A 119 16.51 -40.61 10.27
C PRO A 119 17.70 -41.19 9.51
N HIS A 120 18.43 -42.12 10.15
CA HIS A 120 19.57 -42.84 9.56
C HIS A 120 20.75 -41.96 9.09
N CYS A 121 20.81 -40.69 9.49
CA CYS A 121 21.96 -39.84 9.18
C CYS A 121 23.07 -39.99 10.23
N GLU A 122 24.28 -40.33 9.79
CA GLU A 122 25.45 -40.56 10.65
C GLU A 122 26.29 -39.29 10.88
N GLN A 123 25.95 -38.18 10.21
CA GLN A 123 26.72 -36.94 10.21
C GLN A 123 26.49 -36.10 11.47
N THR A 124 27.45 -35.24 11.80
CA THR A 124 27.30 -34.21 12.85
C THR A 124 26.30 -33.13 12.44
N LYS A 125 25.59 -32.57 13.43
CA LYS A 125 24.86 -31.31 13.23
C LYS A 125 25.85 -30.18 12.92
N HIS A 126 25.45 -29.22 12.10
CA HIS A 126 26.25 -28.03 11.83
C HIS A 126 26.18 -27.04 13.02
N GLU A 127 27.26 -26.33 13.31
CA GLU A 127 27.26 -25.25 14.32
C GLU A 127 26.24 -24.17 13.93
N GLY A 128 25.30 -23.88 14.84
CA GLY A 128 24.19 -22.94 14.57
C GLY A 128 22.96 -23.53 13.88
N SER A 129 22.99 -24.80 13.44
CA SER A 129 21.77 -25.49 13.03
C SER A 129 20.99 -26.00 14.25
N ARG A 130 19.66 -25.91 14.23
CA ARG A 130 18.82 -26.49 15.30
C ARG A 130 18.64 -28.02 15.15
N GLY A 131 19.71 -28.73 14.80
CA GLY A 131 19.77 -30.20 14.88
C GLY A 131 19.95 -30.98 13.58
N TYR A 132 20.34 -30.34 12.46
CA TYR A 132 20.54 -31.02 11.18
C TYR A 132 21.96 -30.80 10.63
N CYS A 133 22.51 -31.79 9.93
CA CYS A 133 23.79 -31.64 9.23
C CYS A 133 23.63 -30.71 8.00
N PRO A 134 24.72 -30.20 7.41
CA PRO A 134 24.65 -29.30 6.24
C PRO A 134 23.87 -29.86 5.04
N GLN A 135 23.82 -31.19 4.91
CA GLN A 135 23.08 -31.87 3.84
C GLN A 135 21.57 -31.91 4.10
N HIS A 136 21.16 -31.91 5.37
CA HIS A 136 19.76 -32.03 5.80
C HIS A 136 19.19 -30.73 6.38
N SER A 137 20.01 -29.70 6.57
CA SER A 137 19.56 -28.38 6.97
C SER A 137 18.88 -27.66 5.80
N CYS A 138 17.71 -27.09 6.04
CA CYS A 138 17.07 -26.19 5.09
C CYS A 138 17.99 -24.99 4.80
N LEU A 139 18.22 -24.69 3.52
CA LEU A 139 19.05 -23.54 3.12
C LEU A 139 18.31 -22.19 3.16
N ALA A 140 16.98 -22.21 3.31
CA ALA A 140 16.19 -21.00 3.40
C ALA A 140 16.59 -20.22 4.65
N ASN A 141 16.77 -18.91 4.49
CA ASN A 141 17.06 -17.97 5.57
C ASN A 141 18.40 -18.19 6.33
N LYS A 142 19.50 -18.54 5.65
CA LYS A 142 20.84 -18.39 6.25
C LYS A 142 21.16 -16.94 6.70
N ALA A 143 20.51 -15.95 6.11
CA ALA A 143 20.76 -14.52 6.37
C ALA A 143 19.84 -13.88 7.42
N ARG A 144 18.79 -14.57 7.90
CA ARG A 144 17.88 -14.04 8.94
C ARG A 144 18.08 -14.79 10.25
N LYS A 145 17.94 -14.06 11.36
CA LYS A 145 18.16 -14.54 12.74
C LYS A 145 17.29 -15.76 13.13
N ASP A 146 16.20 -16.00 12.39
CA ASP A 146 15.29 -17.14 12.52
C ASP A 146 15.62 -18.21 11.47
N ALA A 147 16.70 -18.96 11.69
CA ALA A 147 17.03 -20.10 10.85
C ALA A 147 15.91 -21.14 10.90
N CYS A 148 15.58 -21.75 9.75
CA CYS A 148 14.57 -22.79 9.69
C CYS A 148 15.06 -24.08 10.36
N ASP A 149 14.23 -24.65 11.24
CA ASP A 149 14.54 -25.88 11.96
C ASP A 149 14.04 -27.15 11.27
N GLN A 150 13.46 -27.04 10.08
CA GLN A 150 12.89 -28.18 9.39
C GLN A 150 13.95 -28.85 8.50
N PRO A 151 13.90 -30.19 8.36
CA PRO A 151 14.81 -30.89 7.46
C PRO A 151 14.50 -30.51 6.02
N ARG A 152 15.54 -30.47 5.20
CA ARG A 152 15.44 -30.42 3.73
C ARG A 152 14.66 -31.64 3.21
N LEU A 153 13.88 -31.45 2.14
CA LEU A 153 13.30 -32.54 1.35
C LEU A 153 14.37 -33.19 0.47
N VAL A 154 15.12 -34.13 1.05
CA VAL A 154 16.26 -34.79 0.38
C VAL A 154 15.82 -35.61 -0.84
N GLN A 155 14.64 -36.24 -0.75
CA GLN A 155 14.14 -37.15 -1.79
C GLN A 155 13.80 -36.42 -3.10
N ASP A 156 13.31 -35.18 -3.01
CA ASP A 156 12.91 -34.39 -4.18
C ASP A 156 14.07 -33.57 -4.77
N GLY A 157 15.28 -33.70 -4.21
CA GLY A 157 16.44 -32.89 -4.59
C GLY A 157 16.33 -31.40 -4.24
N SER A 158 15.20 -30.93 -3.72
CA SER A 158 15.01 -29.51 -3.39
C SER A 158 15.96 -29.07 -2.28
N PRO A 159 16.64 -27.91 -2.36
CA PRO A 159 17.55 -27.42 -1.31
C PRO A 159 16.85 -26.99 -0.01
N PHE A 160 15.53 -27.03 0.01
CA PHE A 160 14.69 -26.43 1.03
C PHE A 160 13.83 -27.48 1.74
N CYS A 161 13.20 -27.11 2.85
CA CYS A 161 12.23 -27.95 3.53
C CYS A 161 10.85 -27.80 2.89
N GLU A 162 9.89 -28.67 3.19
CA GLU A 162 8.53 -28.62 2.62
C GLU A 162 7.83 -27.26 2.75
N ARG A 163 8.17 -26.49 3.78
CA ARG A 163 7.63 -25.13 3.95
C ARG A 163 8.27 -24.12 2.99
N HIS A 164 9.57 -24.25 2.74
CA HIS A 164 10.36 -23.32 1.94
C HIS A 164 10.59 -23.81 0.51
N THR A 165 10.11 -24.99 0.14
CA THR A 165 10.00 -25.43 -1.24
C THR A 165 8.66 -24.95 -1.79
N CYS A 166 8.67 -24.43 -3.01
CA CYS A 166 7.47 -24.03 -3.71
C CYS A 166 6.43 -25.17 -3.73
N GLU A 167 5.17 -24.84 -3.45
CA GLU A 167 4.07 -25.81 -3.36
C GLU A 167 3.77 -26.54 -4.68
N TRP A 168 4.17 -25.97 -5.81
CA TRP A 168 4.00 -26.61 -7.12
C TRP A 168 4.81 -27.93 -7.20
N PRO A 169 4.20 -29.07 -7.58
CA PRO A 169 4.80 -30.41 -7.43
C PRO A 169 6.18 -30.62 -8.07
N THR A 170 6.50 -29.86 -9.11
CA THR A 170 7.76 -29.98 -9.86
C THR A 170 8.72 -28.82 -9.59
N CYS A 171 8.34 -27.86 -8.75
CA CYS A 171 9.10 -26.65 -8.51
C CYS A 171 9.95 -26.77 -7.26
N THR A 172 11.27 -26.80 -7.42
CA THR A 172 12.24 -26.86 -6.32
C THR A 172 12.75 -25.48 -5.88
N ALA A 173 12.14 -24.40 -6.39
CA ALA A 173 12.51 -23.03 -6.07
C ALA A 173 12.16 -22.65 -4.62
N GLU A 174 12.89 -21.68 -4.07
CA GLU A 174 12.65 -21.15 -2.74
C GLU A 174 11.30 -20.43 -2.65
N ALA A 175 10.56 -20.73 -1.59
CA ALA A 175 9.37 -20.02 -1.15
C ALA A 175 9.63 -19.38 0.22
N GLU A 176 8.87 -18.34 0.56
CA GLU A 176 9.04 -17.63 1.85
C GLU A 176 8.67 -18.52 3.04
N GLY A 177 7.80 -19.52 2.83
CA GLY A 177 7.39 -20.50 3.83
C GLY A 177 6.52 -19.97 4.97
N ARG A 178 5.91 -18.79 4.74
CA ARG A 178 4.85 -18.23 5.57
C ARG A 178 3.48 -18.68 5.07
N GLY A 179 2.56 -18.92 6.01
CA GLY A 179 1.17 -19.25 5.72
C GLY A 179 0.91 -20.75 5.55
N GLU A 180 -0.38 -21.04 5.38
CA GLU A 180 -0.94 -22.36 5.10
C GLU A 180 -0.78 -22.72 3.62
N ARG A 181 -1.02 -23.99 3.29
CA ARG A 181 -1.01 -24.48 1.91
C ARG A 181 -2.02 -23.69 1.06
N GLY A 182 -1.60 -23.17 -0.09
CA GLY A 182 -2.38 -22.27 -0.94
C GLY A 182 -2.04 -20.78 -0.78
N ASP A 183 -1.37 -20.38 0.31
CA ASP A 183 -0.99 -18.99 0.51
C ASP A 183 0.12 -18.54 -0.44
N ALA A 184 0.14 -17.25 -0.77
CA ALA A 184 1.16 -16.64 -1.64
C ALA A 184 2.60 -16.81 -1.11
N GLY A 185 2.76 -17.02 0.20
CA GLY A 185 4.05 -17.29 0.85
C GLY A 185 4.58 -18.72 0.65
N ARG A 186 3.74 -19.67 0.20
CA ARG A 186 4.11 -21.07 -0.11
C ARG A 186 4.52 -21.30 -1.55
N SER A 187 4.36 -20.30 -2.41
CA SER A 187 4.74 -20.38 -3.82
C SER A 187 5.96 -19.51 -4.11
N CYS A 188 6.84 -19.99 -5.00
CA CYS A 188 7.91 -19.14 -5.53
C CYS A 188 7.33 -17.99 -6.37
N GLU A 189 8.16 -17.03 -6.73
CA GLU A 189 7.71 -15.84 -7.48
C GLU A 189 6.99 -16.19 -8.80
N GLN A 190 7.43 -17.24 -9.50
CA GLN A 190 6.83 -17.67 -10.77
C GLN A 190 5.46 -18.34 -10.59
N HIS A 191 5.24 -18.99 -9.45
CA HIS A 191 4.01 -19.72 -9.16
C HIS A 191 3.10 -19.00 -8.16
N ARG A 192 3.49 -17.80 -7.72
CA ARG A 192 2.70 -17.02 -6.78
C ARG A 192 1.38 -16.63 -7.42
N ARG A 193 0.29 -16.87 -6.69
CA ARG A 193 -1.06 -16.50 -7.12
C ARG A 193 -1.38 -15.08 -6.68
N CYS A 194 -2.26 -14.44 -7.45
CA CYS A 194 -2.80 -13.13 -7.14
C CYS A 194 -3.42 -13.10 -5.75
N ALA A 195 -3.09 -12.09 -4.96
CA ALA A 195 -3.65 -11.89 -3.63
C ALA A 195 -5.11 -11.40 -3.62
N ALA A 196 -5.73 -11.20 -4.80
CA ALA A 196 -7.13 -10.81 -4.90
C ALA A 196 -8.03 -12.02 -4.63
N GLU A 197 -9.06 -11.82 -3.82
CA GLU A 197 -10.00 -12.89 -3.45
C GLU A 197 -10.63 -13.52 -4.69
N GLY A 198 -10.63 -14.85 -4.75
CA GLY A 198 -11.15 -15.62 -5.89
C GLY A 198 -10.30 -15.57 -7.17
N CYS A 199 -9.16 -14.89 -7.19
CA CYS A 199 -8.31 -14.81 -8.38
C CYS A 199 -7.24 -15.91 -8.41
N ALA A 200 -7.36 -16.83 -9.37
CA ALA A 200 -6.34 -17.86 -9.62
C ALA A 200 -5.19 -17.41 -10.53
N GLY A 201 -5.18 -16.14 -10.97
CA GLY A 201 -4.18 -15.62 -11.90
C GLY A 201 -2.78 -15.58 -11.29
N ALA A 202 -1.75 -15.83 -12.12
CA ALA A 202 -0.36 -15.70 -11.70
C ALA A 202 0.00 -14.25 -11.39
N CYS A 203 0.84 -14.06 -10.38
CA CYS A 203 1.44 -12.77 -10.05
C CYS A 203 2.18 -12.17 -11.24
N PHE A 204 1.99 -10.87 -11.46
CA PHE A 204 2.66 -10.14 -12.52
C PHE A 204 4.08 -9.77 -12.09
N ARG A 205 5.04 -9.93 -13.00
CA ARG A 205 6.40 -9.43 -12.87
C ARG A 205 6.56 -8.23 -13.81
N ARG A 206 6.97 -7.09 -13.27
CA ARG A 206 7.24 -5.89 -14.07
C ARG A 206 8.48 -6.08 -14.92
N ASP A 207 8.62 -5.24 -15.95
CA ASP A 207 9.83 -5.15 -16.77
C ASP A 207 11.06 -4.74 -15.95
N THR A 208 10.86 -4.04 -14.84
CA THR A 208 11.90 -3.71 -13.85
C THR A 208 12.41 -4.92 -13.06
N GLY A 209 11.81 -6.10 -13.24
CA GLY A 209 12.11 -7.32 -12.49
C GLY A 209 11.36 -7.42 -11.15
N ALA A 210 10.69 -6.36 -10.70
CA ALA A 210 9.93 -6.37 -9.45
C ALA A 210 8.71 -7.30 -9.53
N ALA A 211 8.66 -8.30 -8.65
CA ALA A 211 7.52 -9.20 -8.52
C ALA A 211 6.41 -8.54 -7.68
N LEU A 212 5.20 -8.48 -8.24
CA LEU A 212 4.02 -7.95 -7.54
C LEU A 212 3.19 -9.09 -6.93
N ARG A 213 2.42 -8.78 -5.88
CA ARG A 213 1.47 -9.74 -5.28
C ARG A 213 0.17 -9.88 -6.07
N TRP A 214 0.03 -9.16 -7.19
CA TRP A 214 -1.19 -9.05 -7.96
C TRP A 214 -0.95 -9.53 -9.39
N CYS A 215 -1.95 -10.12 -10.03
CA CYS A 215 -1.88 -10.48 -11.45
C CYS A 215 -2.02 -9.24 -12.35
N GLY A 216 -1.86 -9.44 -13.66
CA GLY A 216 -1.95 -8.36 -14.68
C GLY A 216 -3.26 -7.55 -14.66
N LEU A 217 -4.34 -8.11 -14.08
CA LEU A 217 -5.64 -7.44 -13.96
C LEU A 217 -5.81 -6.71 -12.63
N HIS A 218 -5.06 -7.07 -11.59
CA HIS A 218 -5.26 -6.56 -10.24
C HIS A 218 -4.13 -5.66 -9.74
N TYR A 219 -3.06 -5.47 -10.52
CA TYR A 219 -1.99 -4.57 -10.12
C TYR A 219 -2.22 -3.11 -10.57
N CYS A 220 -1.69 -2.18 -9.78
CA CYS A 220 -1.58 -0.78 -10.18
C CYS A 220 -0.46 -0.62 -11.22
N HIS A 221 -0.77 -0.03 -12.37
CA HIS A 221 0.20 0.13 -13.47
C HIS A 221 1.34 1.09 -13.10
N ARG A 222 1.13 2.00 -12.15
CA ARG A 222 2.15 2.97 -11.70
C ARG A 222 3.36 2.27 -11.08
N ASP A 223 4.55 2.62 -11.55
CA ASP A 223 5.82 2.16 -10.97
C ASP A 223 6.43 3.23 -10.03
N PRO A 224 7.00 2.88 -8.87
CA PRO A 224 6.93 1.58 -8.18
C PRO A 224 5.74 1.56 -7.19
N CYS A 225 4.59 1.04 -7.61
CA CYS A 225 3.42 0.86 -6.72
C CYS A 225 3.14 -0.64 -6.47
N PRO A 226 3.13 -1.09 -5.21
CA PRO A 226 2.78 -2.47 -4.84
C PRO A 226 1.27 -2.67 -4.57
N GLU A 227 0.47 -1.60 -4.63
CA GLU A 227 -0.94 -1.62 -4.28
C GLU A 227 -1.82 -2.27 -5.36
N PRO A 228 -2.97 -2.86 -4.97
CA PRO A 228 -3.93 -3.40 -5.91
C PRO A 228 -4.61 -2.28 -6.72
N ARG A 229 -5.10 -2.63 -7.90
CA ARG A 229 -5.95 -1.79 -8.74
C ARG A 229 -7.26 -1.48 -8.01
N ALA A 230 -7.71 -0.23 -8.08
CA ALA A 230 -8.97 0.22 -7.52
C ALA A 230 -10.16 -0.42 -8.27
N PRO A 231 -11.24 -0.79 -7.58
CA PRO A 231 -12.48 -1.20 -8.23
C PRO A 231 -12.97 -0.11 -9.21
N GLY A 232 -13.27 -0.49 -10.45
CA GLY A 232 -13.73 0.44 -11.49
C GLY A 232 -12.65 1.31 -12.14
N SER A 233 -11.39 1.25 -11.68
CA SER A 233 -10.27 1.80 -12.45
C SER A 233 -9.76 0.74 -13.43
N GLU A 234 -9.43 1.16 -14.64
CA GLU A 234 -8.82 0.27 -15.62
C GLU A 234 -7.37 -0.08 -15.28
N ARG A 235 -6.64 0.78 -14.56
CA ARG A 235 -5.17 0.65 -14.44
C ARG A 235 -4.57 1.08 -13.10
N PHE A 236 -5.26 1.84 -12.26
CA PHE A 236 -4.63 2.51 -11.12
C PHE A 236 -5.25 2.09 -9.77
N CYS A 237 -4.50 2.21 -8.67
CA CYS A 237 -4.99 2.01 -7.31
C CYS A 237 -5.71 3.26 -6.79
N ASP A 238 -6.35 3.19 -5.61
CA ASP A 238 -7.10 4.32 -5.03
C ASP A 238 -6.23 5.58 -4.82
N ARG A 239 -4.93 5.39 -4.58
CA ARG A 239 -3.97 6.48 -4.43
C ARG A 239 -3.54 7.11 -5.75
N HIS A 240 -3.69 6.39 -6.87
CA HIS A 240 -3.24 6.83 -8.18
C HIS A 240 -4.38 7.09 -9.17
N VAL A 241 -5.62 6.74 -8.83
CA VAL A 241 -6.80 7.07 -9.62
C VAL A 241 -7.24 8.52 -9.37
N CYS A 242 -7.75 9.18 -10.39
CA CYS A 242 -8.38 10.49 -10.31
C CYS A 242 -9.56 10.45 -9.34
N VAL A 243 -9.69 11.46 -8.49
CA VAL A 243 -10.79 11.57 -7.51
C VAL A 243 -12.15 11.84 -8.19
N GLU A 244 -12.17 12.30 -9.44
CA GLU A 244 -13.42 12.50 -10.17
C GLU A 244 -14.21 11.20 -10.31
N PRO A 245 -15.49 11.18 -9.88
CA PRO A 245 -16.36 10.03 -10.06
C PRO A 245 -16.36 9.58 -11.52
N THR A 246 -16.33 8.27 -11.75
CA THR A 246 -16.39 7.63 -13.09
C THR A 246 -15.19 7.87 -14.03
N CYS A 247 -14.22 8.70 -13.66
CA CYS A 247 -13.09 8.99 -14.55
C CYS A 247 -12.17 7.78 -14.77
N GLY A 248 -11.80 7.06 -13.70
CA GLY A 248 -10.95 5.87 -13.76
C GLY A 248 -9.50 6.10 -14.22
N ALA A 249 -9.18 7.28 -14.78
CA ALA A 249 -7.86 7.67 -15.26
C ALA A 249 -6.86 7.92 -14.12
N GLY A 250 -5.57 7.87 -14.44
CA GLY A 250 -4.49 8.09 -13.47
C GLY A 250 -4.26 9.57 -13.15
N ARG A 251 -3.84 9.87 -11.92
CA ARG A 251 -3.38 11.20 -11.50
C ARG A 251 -2.12 11.60 -12.28
N LYS A 252 -1.97 12.90 -12.57
CA LYS A 252 -0.77 13.42 -13.28
C LYS A 252 0.49 13.18 -12.44
N GLU A 253 1.53 12.60 -13.06
CA GLU A 253 2.72 12.10 -12.34
C GLU A 253 3.48 13.17 -11.56
N GLU A 254 3.78 14.29 -12.22
CA GLU A 254 4.53 15.42 -11.64
C GLU A 254 3.83 16.01 -10.42
N VAL A 255 2.50 15.86 -10.40
CA VAL A 255 1.60 16.49 -9.46
C VAL A 255 1.26 15.56 -8.30
N ALA A 256 1.24 14.25 -8.53
CA ALA A 256 1.08 13.26 -7.46
C ALA A 256 2.12 13.44 -6.34
N LYS A 257 3.37 13.79 -6.71
CA LYS A 257 4.43 14.12 -5.72
C LYS A 257 4.12 15.37 -4.88
N ARG A 258 3.33 16.30 -5.40
CA ARG A 258 2.91 17.55 -4.73
C ARG A 258 1.51 17.46 -4.11
N GLY A 259 0.89 16.28 -4.10
CA GLY A 259 -0.46 16.09 -3.54
C GLY A 259 -1.62 16.33 -4.51
N GLY A 260 -1.37 16.33 -5.82
CA GLY A 260 -2.42 16.38 -6.83
C GLY A 260 -3.41 15.24 -6.71
N ARG A 261 -4.70 15.54 -6.88
CA ARG A 261 -5.82 14.59 -6.75
C ARG A 261 -6.50 14.26 -8.09
N PHE A 262 -6.18 14.97 -9.15
CA PHE A 262 -6.88 14.91 -10.43
C PHE A 262 -5.97 14.38 -11.56
N CYS A 263 -6.57 13.79 -12.61
CA CYS A 263 -5.88 13.43 -13.84
C CYS A 263 -5.56 14.67 -14.69
N ALA A 264 -4.84 14.50 -15.79
CA ALA A 264 -4.50 15.60 -16.70
C ALA A 264 -5.74 16.37 -17.21
N ASP A 265 -6.85 15.67 -17.45
CA ASP A 265 -8.09 16.25 -17.97
C ASP A 265 -8.94 16.96 -16.91
N HIS A 266 -8.75 16.61 -15.64
CA HIS A 266 -9.51 17.19 -14.52
C HIS A 266 -8.69 18.13 -13.65
N GLN A 267 -7.37 18.22 -13.87
CA GLN A 267 -6.51 19.16 -13.17
C GLN A 267 -6.40 20.48 -13.93
N CYS A 268 -6.41 21.60 -13.20
CA CYS A 268 -6.15 22.92 -13.76
C CYS A 268 -4.82 22.96 -14.55
N ARG A 269 -4.84 23.54 -15.76
CA ARG A 269 -3.66 23.72 -16.62
C ARG A 269 -2.72 24.83 -16.16
N ALA A 270 -3.13 25.66 -15.20
CA ALA A 270 -2.27 26.70 -14.63
C ALA A 270 -1.08 26.07 -13.90
N ASP A 271 0.12 26.61 -14.12
CA ASP A 271 1.34 26.04 -13.54
C ASP A 271 1.27 26.04 -12.00
N GLY A 272 1.67 24.91 -11.42
CA GLY A 272 1.60 24.68 -9.96
C GLY A 272 0.19 24.51 -9.37
N CYS A 273 -0.90 24.69 -10.13
CA CYS A 273 -2.25 24.56 -9.58
C CYS A 273 -2.68 23.09 -9.48
N LEU A 274 -3.06 22.66 -8.28
CA LEU A 274 -3.48 21.28 -8.00
C LEU A 274 -5.01 21.11 -7.94
N GLU A 275 -5.75 22.18 -8.21
CA GLU A 275 -7.20 22.23 -8.11
C GLU A 275 -7.91 21.61 -9.32
N ARG A 276 -9.17 21.22 -9.10
CA ARG A 276 -10.07 20.69 -10.12
C ARG A 276 -10.35 21.75 -11.20
N ARG A 277 -10.39 21.35 -12.48
CA ARG A 277 -10.93 22.21 -13.55
C ARG A 277 -12.38 22.58 -13.26
N ASP A 278 -12.78 23.77 -13.70
CA ASP A 278 -14.15 24.23 -13.49
C ASP A 278 -15.11 23.50 -14.42
N LEU A 279 -16.14 22.87 -13.87
CA LEU A 279 -17.16 22.17 -14.65
C LEU A 279 -18.28 23.08 -15.16
N ARG A 280 -18.38 24.32 -14.68
CA ARG A 280 -19.41 25.28 -15.12
C ARG A 280 -19.26 25.63 -16.59
N VAL A 281 -18.04 25.58 -17.11
CA VAL A 281 -17.72 25.89 -18.52
C VAL A 281 -17.25 24.60 -19.18
N ARG A 282 -18.06 24.08 -20.11
CA ARG A 282 -17.72 22.87 -20.88
C ARG A 282 -16.40 23.10 -21.62
N GLY A 283 -15.41 22.25 -21.37
CA GLY A 283 -14.09 22.36 -21.97
C GLY A 283 -13.16 23.38 -21.30
N ALA A 284 -13.48 23.87 -20.10
CA ALA A 284 -12.54 24.69 -19.35
C ALA A 284 -11.24 23.92 -19.09
N GLU A 285 -10.11 24.58 -19.36
CA GLU A 285 -8.78 24.07 -19.04
C GLU A 285 -8.29 24.51 -17.65
N TYR A 286 -9.03 25.40 -16.99
CA TYR A 286 -8.63 26.09 -15.76
C TYR A 286 -9.65 25.88 -14.64
N CYS A 287 -9.21 25.99 -13.37
CA CYS A 287 -10.10 25.93 -12.21
C CYS A 287 -10.85 27.24 -12.00
N ALA A 288 -11.81 27.26 -11.08
CA ALA A 288 -12.61 28.44 -10.75
C ALA A 288 -11.78 29.69 -10.39
N LEU A 289 -10.57 29.51 -9.86
CA LEU A 289 -9.66 30.61 -9.52
C LEU A 289 -8.89 31.15 -10.74
N HIS A 290 -8.73 30.33 -11.77
CA HIS A 290 -7.93 30.61 -12.96
C HIS A 290 -8.78 30.86 -14.21
N ILE A 291 -10.10 30.84 -14.13
CA ILE A 291 -10.99 31.32 -15.19
C ILE A 291 -11.41 32.78 -14.95
N CYS A 292 -11.77 33.49 -16.01
CA CYS A 292 -12.40 34.80 -15.89
C CYS A 292 -13.75 34.71 -15.16
N TRP A 293 -14.02 35.64 -14.24
CA TRP A 293 -15.30 35.71 -13.51
C TRP A 293 -16.49 36.07 -14.41
N VAL A 294 -16.25 36.64 -15.59
CA VAL A 294 -17.31 37.01 -16.53
C VAL A 294 -18.03 35.75 -17.01
N GLU A 295 -19.33 35.66 -16.76
CA GLU A 295 -20.15 34.53 -17.18
C GLU A 295 -19.99 34.26 -18.69
N GLY A 296 -19.71 33.00 -19.03
CA GLY A 296 -19.51 32.57 -20.41
C GLY A 296 -18.14 32.88 -21.01
N CYS A 297 -17.19 33.46 -20.27
CA CYS A 297 -15.84 33.70 -20.77
C CYS A 297 -14.92 32.48 -20.51
N PRO A 298 -14.48 31.74 -21.54
CA PRO A 298 -13.60 30.58 -21.36
C PRO A 298 -12.12 30.96 -21.15
N ARG A 299 -11.79 32.25 -21.09
CA ARG A 299 -10.39 32.72 -21.07
C ARG A 299 -9.78 32.56 -19.67
N PRO A 300 -8.49 32.17 -19.58
CA PRO A 300 -7.80 32.14 -18.30
C PRO A 300 -7.70 33.56 -17.71
N ALA A 301 -7.86 33.65 -16.38
CA ALA A 301 -7.48 34.85 -15.63
C ALA A 301 -5.96 35.07 -15.76
N ALA A 302 -5.52 36.33 -15.83
CA ALA A 302 -4.11 36.65 -15.96
C ALA A 302 -3.34 36.09 -14.75
N ALA A 303 -2.46 35.12 -14.99
CA ALA A 303 -1.73 34.38 -13.95
C ALA A 303 -0.88 35.26 -13.01
N ALA A 304 -0.62 36.51 -13.37
CA ALA A 304 0.38 37.36 -12.71
C ALA A 304 -0.14 38.23 -11.54
N ALA A 305 -1.45 38.34 -11.29
CA ALA A 305 -1.95 39.45 -10.48
C ALA A 305 -2.74 39.11 -9.21
N GLY A 306 -2.97 37.83 -8.88
CA GLY A 306 -3.88 37.46 -7.76
C GLY A 306 -5.28 38.07 -7.87
N ASN A 307 -5.62 38.61 -9.04
CA ASN A 307 -6.82 39.35 -9.35
C ASN A 307 -7.39 38.73 -10.62
N HIS A 308 -8.63 38.24 -10.55
CA HIS A 308 -9.37 37.52 -11.61
C HIS A 308 -9.72 38.40 -12.83
N ARG A 309 -8.80 39.24 -13.30
CA ARG A 309 -8.98 40.15 -14.44
C ARG A 309 -8.37 39.53 -15.70
N CYS A 310 -9.06 39.70 -16.83
CA CYS A 310 -8.57 39.26 -18.14
C CYS A 310 -7.20 39.90 -18.46
N PRO A 311 -6.21 39.12 -18.94
CA PRO A 311 -5.02 39.68 -19.54
C PRO A 311 -5.43 40.32 -20.88
N ALA A 312 -5.28 41.64 -20.95
CA ALA A 312 -5.74 42.49 -22.06
C ALA A 312 -4.89 42.38 -23.34
N SER A 313 -4.32 41.23 -23.67
CA SER A 313 -3.47 41.14 -24.87
C SER A 313 -3.34 39.72 -25.45
N THR A 314 -3.93 39.50 -26.62
CA THR A 314 -3.37 38.73 -27.77
C THR A 314 -4.36 38.66 -28.96
N PRO A 315 -3.85 38.49 -30.20
CA PRO A 315 -4.41 39.09 -31.41
C PRO A 315 -5.56 38.25 -32.00
N GLY A 316 -6.73 38.86 -32.11
CA GLY A 316 -7.89 38.22 -32.71
C GLY A 316 -9.26 38.70 -32.23
N GLY A 317 -9.48 40.02 -32.14
CA GLY A 317 -10.78 40.59 -32.50
C GLY A 317 -11.93 40.55 -31.47
N THR A 318 -11.70 40.96 -30.22
CA THR A 318 -12.61 41.84 -29.45
C THR A 318 -11.79 42.53 -28.36
N GLN A 319 -11.37 43.76 -28.67
CA GLN A 319 -10.43 44.58 -27.88
C GLN A 319 -11.07 45.09 -26.57
N CYS A 320 -10.43 44.87 -25.41
CA CYS A 320 -10.32 45.94 -24.41
C CYS A 320 -8.83 46.30 -24.38
N ASP A 321 -8.41 47.21 -25.25
CA ASP A 321 -6.99 47.47 -25.56
C ASP A 321 -6.29 48.42 -24.58
N LYS A 322 -6.96 48.81 -23.48
CA LYS A 322 -6.47 49.88 -22.62
C LYS A 322 -6.03 49.35 -21.25
N ARG A 323 -4.75 49.61 -20.96
CA ARG A 323 -4.11 49.45 -19.66
C ARG A 323 -4.98 50.15 -18.60
N LEU A 324 -5.17 49.51 -17.44
CA LEU A 324 -5.85 50.13 -16.30
C LEU A 324 -5.04 51.36 -15.86
N ASP A 325 -5.63 52.55 -15.94
CA ASP A 325 -5.05 53.73 -15.31
C ASP A 325 -5.05 53.52 -13.78
N SER A 326 -3.97 53.96 -13.12
CA SER A 326 -3.76 53.82 -11.68
C SER A 326 -4.94 54.43 -10.91
N GLY A 327 -5.75 53.57 -10.27
CA GLY A 327 -6.92 53.96 -9.48
C GLY A 327 -8.27 53.46 -10.01
N GLN A 328 -8.34 52.92 -11.23
CA GLN A 328 -9.59 52.44 -11.84
C GLN A 328 -9.85 50.95 -11.59
N ARG A 329 -11.12 50.58 -11.34
CA ARG A 329 -11.53 49.17 -11.14
C ARG A 329 -11.78 48.42 -12.46
N TYR A 330 -12.03 49.13 -13.55
CA TYR A 330 -12.37 48.58 -14.86
C TYR A 330 -11.49 49.21 -15.95
N CYS A 331 -11.20 48.48 -17.05
CA CYS A 331 -10.48 49.06 -18.20
C CYS A 331 -11.32 50.19 -18.82
N ARG A 332 -10.70 51.13 -19.55
CA ARG A 332 -11.41 52.33 -20.07
C ARG A 332 -12.62 52.01 -20.94
N ASP A 333 -12.63 50.86 -21.61
CA ASP A 333 -13.77 50.44 -22.45
C ASP A 333 -14.87 49.73 -21.62
N HIS A 334 -14.61 49.47 -20.33
CA HIS A 334 -15.56 48.92 -19.35
C HIS A 334 -15.84 49.86 -18.17
N SER A 335 -15.15 50.98 -18.02
CA SER A 335 -15.44 52.02 -17.03
C SER A 335 -16.41 53.04 -17.61
N CYS A 336 -17.45 53.42 -16.88
CA CYS A 336 -18.37 54.51 -17.29
C CYS A 336 -17.60 55.72 -17.88
N GLU A 337 -18.08 56.30 -18.99
CA GLU A 337 -17.40 57.44 -19.63
C GLU A 337 -17.35 58.70 -18.75
N LEU A 338 -18.23 58.74 -17.75
CA LEU A 338 -18.21 59.78 -16.73
C LEU A 338 -16.94 59.63 -15.88
N SER A 339 -16.01 60.58 -15.99
CA SER A 339 -14.68 60.55 -15.34
C SER A 339 -14.73 60.40 -13.81
N SER A 340 -15.84 60.79 -13.17
CA SER A 340 -16.09 60.65 -11.74
C SER A 340 -16.72 59.31 -11.32
N CYS A 341 -17.12 58.46 -12.28
CA CYS A 341 -17.81 57.20 -12.00
C CYS A 341 -16.85 56.01 -12.14
N GLY A 342 -16.65 55.28 -11.04
CA GLY A 342 -15.83 54.07 -11.01
C GLY A 342 -16.57 52.78 -11.35
N ASP A 343 -17.83 52.83 -11.83
CA ASP A 343 -18.68 51.67 -12.08
C ASP A 343 -18.54 51.07 -13.48
N GLN A 344 -18.92 49.79 -13.61
CA GLN A 344 -18.81 49.02 -14.84
C GLN A 344 -19.89 49.41 -15.86
N ARG A 345 -19.49 49.62 -17.12
CA ARG A 345 -20.41 49.65 -18.27
C ARG A 345 -21.03 48.27 -18.46
N ARG A 346 -22.30 48.27 -18.85
CA ARG A 346 -23.02 47.05 -19.19
C ARG A 346 -22.66 46.64 -20.63
N PRO A 347 -22.58 45.35 -21.00
CA PRO A 347 -22.16 44.92 -22.34
C PRO A 347 -23.04 45.49 -23.47
N ASP A 348 -24.29 45.80 -23.16
CA ASP A 348 -25.31 46.38 -24.04
C ASP A 348 -25.25 47.93 -24.12
N SER A 349 -24.43 48.59 -23.31
CA SER A 349 -24.30 50.05 -23.26
C SER A 349 -22.88 50.48 -23.59
N LEU A 350 -22.71 51.09 -24.76
CA LEU A 350 -21.39 51.47 -25.27
C LEU A 350 -20.69 52.55 -24.42
N GLN A 351 -21.44 53.40 -23.68
CA GLN A 351 -20.90 54.63 -23.08
C GLN A 351 -21.05 54.76 -21.55
N TYR A 352 -22.18 54.33 -20.98
CA TYR A 352 -22.49 54.64 -19.57
C TYR A 352 -22.88 53.40 -18.75
N CYS A 353 -22.59 53.43 -17.45
CA CYS A 353 -23.06 52.42 -16.49
C CYS A 353 -24.59 52.54 -16.26
N PRO A 354 -25.25 51.54 -15.65
CA PRO A 354 -26.70 51.57 -15.41
C PRO A 354 -27.20 52.79 -14.64
N ALA A 355 -26.37 53.37 -13.76
CA ALA A 355 -26.73 54.57 -13.00
C ALA A 355 -26.83 55.83 -13.88
N HIS A 356 -25.98 55.91 -14.92
CA HIS A 356 -25.81 57.10 -15.76
C HIS A 356 -26.52 56.99 -17.12
N ARG A 357 -27.08 55.83 -17.46
CA ARG A 357 -27.87 55.63 -18.67
C ARG A 357 -29.25 56.30 -18.55
N CYS A 358 -29.74 56.87 -19.65
CA CYS A 358 -31.15 57.24 -19.77
C CYS A 358 -32.05 56.02 -19.54
N ALA A 359 -33.12 56.17 -18.74
CA ALA A 359 -34.05 55.09 -18.45
C ALA A 359 -34.92 54.69 -19.66
N ALA A 360 -34.90 55.49 -20.74
CA ALA A 360 -35.61 55.15 -21.97
C ALA A 360 -34.95 53.94 -22.67
N PRO A 361 -35.72 52.89 -23.03
CA PRO A 361 -35.23 51.80 -23.86
C PRO A 361 -34.61 52.35 -25.15
N ALA A 362 -33.49 51.78 -25.58
CA ALA A 362 -32.70 52.20 -26.75
C ALA A 362 -32.02 53.59 -26.69
N CYS A 363 -32.25 54.41 -25.66
CA CYS A 363 -31.50 55.66 -25.50
C CYS A 363 -30.11 55.40 -24.89
N GLN A 364 -29.05 55.78 -25.62
CA GLN A 364 -27.65 55.66 -25.17
C GLN A 364 -27.10 56.94 -24.53
N GLN A 365 -27.93 57.99 -24.42
CA GLN A 365 -27.50 59.30 -23.92
C GLN A 365 -27.38 59.33 -22.39
N LEU A 366 -26.54 60.25 -21.89
CA LEU A 366 -26.32 60.50 -20.47
C LEU A 366 -27.59 61.04 -19.79
N ARG A 367 -27.87 60.58 -18.57
CA ARG A 367 -28.88 61.20 -17.70
C ARG A 367 -28.49 62.66 -17.36
N LYS A 368 -29.36 63.62 -17.68
CA LYS A 368 -29.10 65.06 -17.47
C LYS A 368 -28.84 65.48 -16.03
N ASN A 369 -29.34 64.73 -15.05
CA ASN A 369 -29.24 65.12 -13.64
C ASN A 369 -27.82 64.97 -13.07
N THR A 370 -26.84 64.58 -13.88
CA THR A 370 -25.46 64.32 -13.45
C THR A 370 -24.48 65.47 -13.72
N ILE A 371 -24.89 66.52 -14.47
CA ILE A 371 -24.00 67.65 -14.85
C ILE A 371 -24.14 68.85 -13.86
N ALA A 372 -25.19 68.92 -13.05
CA ALA A 372 -25.45 70.04 -12.14
C ALA A 372 -24.71 69.95 -10.77
N GLY A 373 -23.51 69.36 -10.75
CA GLY A 373 -22.68 69.19 -9.55
C GLY A 373 -21.50 70.16 -9.41
N LEU A 374 -21.48 71.26 -10.18
CA LEU A 374 -20.52 72.36 -10.00
C LEU A 374 -21.15 73.46 -9.14
N VAL A 375 -21.24 73.23 -7.82
CA VAL A 375 -21.41 74.31 -6.84
C VAL A 375 -20.01 74.64 -6.31
N ARG A 376 -19.59 75.89 -6.48
CA ARG A 376 -18.33 76.41 -5.94
C ARG A 376 -18.43 76.45 -4.40
N PRO A 377 -17.36 76.07 -3.67
CA PRO A 377 -17.23 76.42 -2.27
C PRO A 377 -16.90 77.91 -2.14
N ASP A 378 -17.16 78.50 -0.98
CA ASP A 378 -16.94 79.92 -0.60
C ASP A 378 -18.13 80.86 -0.90
N ASP A 379 -19.15 80.86 -0.03
CA ASP A 379 -19.39 82.00 0.89
C ASP A 379 -20.65 81.84 1.78
N LEU A 380 -20.42 82.15 3.07
CA LEU A 380 -21.32 82.45 4.21
C LEU A 380 -22.28 81.38 4.77
N LEU A 381 -22.04 80.81 5.98
CA LEU A 381 -22.10 81.37 7.36
C LEU A 381 -23.51 81.72 7.88
N MET A 382 -24.05 80.83 8.73
CA MET A 382 -24.34 81.04 10.16
C MET A 382 -25.50 80.14 10.61
N LEU A 383 -25.19 79.16 11.46
CA LEU A 383 -25.81 79.03 12.80
C LEU A 383 -25.21 77.84 13.53
N ALA A 384 -24.55 78.17 14.64
CA ALA A 384 -24.03 77.25 15.64
C ALA A 384 -25.16 76.56 16.40
N GLY A 385 -24.91 75.35 16.92
CA GLY A 385 -25.81 74.73 17.89
C GLY A 385 -25.51 73.27 18.25
N GLY A 386 -24.44 73.05 19.02
CA GLY A 386 -24.49 72.24 20.25
C GLY A 386 -24.61 70.70 20.21
N GLY A 387 -23.63 70.06 20.87
CA GLY A 387 -23.78 68.79 21.62
C GLY A 387 -23.69 67.51 20.79
N GLY A 388 -23.00 66.44 21.19
CA GLY A 388 -22.38 66.05 22.45
C GLY A 388 -22.47 64.52 22.57
N GLY A 389 -21.37 63.87 22.97
CA GLY A 389 -21.31 62.45 23.38
C GLY A 389 -21.25 61.44 22.22
N GLY A 390 -20.41 60.41 22.18
CA GLY A 390 -19.70 59.72 23.25
C GLY A 390 -20.10 58.23 23.25
N GLY A 391 -19.11 57.33 23.25
CA GLY A 391 -19.27 55.91 23.62
C GLY A 391 -19.65 54.96 22.47
N THR A 392 -18.74 54.14 21.94
CA THR A 392 -18.26 52.83 22.43
C THR A 392 -19.14 51.62 22.12
N ALA A 393 -18.44 50.55 21.71
CA ALA A 393 -18.73 49.12 21.91
C ALA A 393 -19.61 48.39 20.88
N SER A 394 -18.90 47.72 19.97
CA SER A 394 -18.75 46.25 19.91
C SER A 394 -19.92 45.29 20.18
N ARG A 395 -19.93 44.22 19.36
CA ARG A 395 -20.51 42.87 19.55
C ARG A 395 -22.02 42.77 19.34
N ALA A 396 -22.59 41.66 18.88
CA ALA A 396 -22.11 40.42 18.26
C ALA A 396 -23.36 39.65 17.79
N SER A 397 -23.20 38.89 16.71
CA SER A 397 -23.70 37.53 16.43
C SER A 397 -25.15 37.08 16.69
N LEU A 398 -25.57 36.15 15.82
CA LEU A 398 -26.58 35.08 15.94
C LEU A 398 -27.98 35.42 15.42
N LEU A 399 -28.35 34.90 14.24
CA LEU A 399 -29.02 33.60 14.01
C LEU A 399 -30.42 33.55 14.62
N PHE A 400 -31.47 33.55 13.79
CA PHE A 400 -32.33 32.38 13.56
C PHE A 400 -33.38 32.65 12.48
N SER A 401 -33.61 31.62 11.67
CA SER A 401 -34.69 31.47 10.70
C SER A 401 -36.06 31.46 11.37
N LEU A 402 -37.10 31.92 10.67
CA LEU A 402 -38.40 31.25 10.57
C LEU A 402 -39.28 31.90 9.49
N ALA A 403 -40.02 31.03 8.79
CA ALA A 403 -40.94 31.33 7.73
C ALA A 403 -42.36 31.60 8.27
N ALA A 404 -43.07 32.56 7.66
CA ALA A 404 -44.52 32.66 7.45
C ALA A 404 -44.74 34.06 6.84
N GLY A 405 -45.35 34.22 5.66
CA GLY A 405 -46.77 33.97 5.44
C GLY A 405 -47.56 35.20 5.91
N GLY A 406 -47.89 36.13 5.01
CA GLY A 406 -48.62 37.34 5.40
C GLY A 406 -48.78 38.36 4.29
N SER A 407 -49.92 38.28 3.63
CA SER A 407 -50.52 39.18 2.64
C SER A 407 -50.79 40.61 3.13
N GLY A 408 -50.71 41.58 2.20
CA GLY A 408 -51.68 42.68 2.13
C GLY A 408 -51.13 44.12 2.13
N GLY A 409 -51.51 44.87 1.09
CA GLY A 409 -51.63 46.35 1.04
C GLY A 409 -50.31 47.13 1.09
N GLY A 410 -50.00 48.09 0.23
CA GLY A 410 -50.87 49.01 -0.49
C GLY A 410 -50.28 50.41 -0.28
N GLY A 411 -50.03 51.14 -1.37
CA GLY A 411 -49.87 52.60 -1.36
C GLY A 411 -48.47 53.13 -1.03
N GLY A 412 -47.82 53.72 -2.03
CA GLY A 412 -46.59 54.51 -1.82
C GLY A 412 -45.73 54.67 -3.06
N LEU A 413 -46.34 54.92 -4.23
CA LEU A 413 -45.60 55.33 -5.42
C LEU A 413 -45.09 56.77 -5.20
N VAL A 414 -43.86 56.90 -4.70
CA VAL A 414 -43.07 58.12 -4.95
C VAL A 414 -42.52 57.97 -6.36
N ALA A 415 -43.17 58.63 -7.31
CA ALA A 415 -42.68 58.70 -8.68
C ALA A 415 -41.26 59.28 -8.67
N PRO A 416 -40.24 58.59 -9.20
CA PRO A 416 -38.98 59.27 -9.47
C PRO A 416 -39.24 60.28 -10.58
N LEU A 417 -38.89 61.54 -10.35
CA LEU A 417 -38.82 62.56 -11.39
C LEU A 417 -38.07 61.98 -12.59
N SER A 418 -38.81 61.64 -13.64
CA SER A 418 -38.29 61.09 -14.88
C SER A 418 -37.41 62.15 -15.52
N SER A 419 -36.10 61.92 -15.49
CA SER A 419 -35.09 62.80 -16.07
C SER A 419 -35.06 62.58 -17.58
N TYR A 420 -35.85 63.37 -18.31
CA TYR A 420 -35.93 63.36 -19.77
C TYR A 420 -34.67 63.95 -20.42
N CYS A 421 -34.19 63.28 -21.47
CA CYS A 421 -33.09 63.73 -22.31
C CYS A 421 -33.53 64.89 -23.25
N SER A 422 -32.62 65.78 -23.69
CA SER A 422 -32.98 67.02 -24.46
C SER A 422 -33.40 66.70 -25.89
N ALA A 423 -33.15 65.48 -26.35
CA ALA A 423 -33.43 65.07 -27.71
C ALA A 423 -34.92 64.82 -28.03
N HIS A 424 -35.84 65.02 -27.06
CA HIS A 424 -37.28 64.84 -27.27
C HIS A 424 -38.11 66.13 -27.10
N ALA A 425 -37.47 67.30 -27.08
CA ALA A 425 -38.17 68.57 -27.20
C ALA A 425 -37.95 69.12 -28.63
N CYS A 426 -39.05 69.35 -29.36
CA CYS A 426 -39.16 69.90 -30.72
C CYS A 426 -39.06 68.90 -31.88
N GLN A 427 -40.20 68.35 -32.32
CA GLN A 427 -40.82 68.68 -33.62
C GLN A 427 -42.17 67.96 -33.70
N GLY A 428 -43.25 68.65 -33.35
CA GLY A 428 -44.56 68.33 -33.89
C GLY A 428 -44.65 68.99 -35.26
N ASP A 429 -45.00 68.24 -36.28
CA ASP A 429 -46.02 68.64 -37.26
C ASP A 429 -46.39 67.45 -38.15
N GLY A 430 -47.68 67.31 -38.37
CA GLY A 430 -48.31 66.13 -38.93
C GLY A 430 -48.08 65.92 -40.42
N GLY A 431 -48.47 64.74 -40.90
CA GLY A 431 -48.61 64.52 -42.32
C GLY A 431 -48.60 63.06 -42.76
N ARG A 432 -49.82 62.50 -42.84
CA ARG A 432 -50.26 61.51 -43.84
C ARG A 432 -49.60 60.12 -43.90
N SER A 433 -50.37 59.16 -43.38
CA SER A 433 -50.81 57.92 -44.02
C SER A 433 -50.20 57.57 -45.40
N GLY A 434 -49.47 56.45 -45.43
CA GLY A 434 -49.04 55.75 -46.64
C GLY A 434 -48.77 54.27 -46.37
N ALA A 435 -49.81 53.47 -46.54
CA ALA A 435 -49.88 52.04 -46.86
C ALA A 435 -48.90 51.03 -46.21
N CYS A 436 -49.51 50.11 -45.46
CA CYS A 436 -49.02 48.77 -45.17
C CYS A 436 -48.80 47.96 -46.46
N THR A 437 -47.68 47.25 -46.54
CA THR A 437 -47.61 45.95 -47.22
C THR A 437 -46.93 44.95 -46.30
N PHE A 438 -47.77 44.15 -45.66
CA PHE A 438 -47.42 42.83 -45.13
C PHE A 438 -47.15 41.89 -46.33
N VAL A 439 -46.03 41.18 -46.31
CA VAL A 439 -45.91 39.89 -47.01
C VAL A 439 -45.42 38.87 -45.98
N PHE A 440 -46.37 38.12 -45.44
CA PHE A 440 -46.13 36.80 -44.87
C PHE A 440 -46.42 35.79 -45.99
N LYS A 441 -45.47 34.92 -46.34
CA LYS A 441 -45.79 33.53 -46.65
C LYS A 441 -44.63 32.60 -46.29
N LEU A 442 -45.07 31.47 -45.76
CA LEU A 442 -44.41 30.45 -44.95
C LEU A 442 -44.32 29.17 -45.81
N ILE A 443 -43.42 28.24 -45.43
CA ILE A 443 -43.36 26.79 -45.78
C ILE A 443 -42.77 26.50 -47.18
N GLY A 444 -41.85 25.57 -47.44
CA GLY A 444 -41.25 24.46 -46.67
C GLY A 444 -41.06 23.24 -47.60
N MET A 445 -40.02 22.42 -47.33
CA MET A 445 -39.75 21.04 -47.81
C MET A 445 -39.25 20.93 -49.29
N ILE A 446 -38.31 20.11 -49.78
CA ILE A 446 -37.66 18.78 -49.52
C ILE A 446 -36.37 18.75 -50.42
N PRO A 447 -35.39 17.81 -50.35
CA PRO A 447 -34.91 16.93 -49.28
C PRO A 447 -33.58 17.37 -48.65
#